data_AF-A0A1X6ZGT2-F1
#
_entry.id   AF-A0A1X6ZGT2-F1
#
_cell.length_a   1.000
_cell.length_b   1.000
_cell.length_c   1.000
_cell.angle_alpha   90.00
_cell.angle_beta   90.00
_cell.angle_gamma   90.00
#
_symmetry.space_group_name_H-M   'P 1'
#
loop_
_entity.id
_entity.type
_entity.pdbx_description
1 polymer ?
#
loop_
_entity_poly.entity_id
_entity_poly.type
_entity_poly.pdbx_seq_one_letter_code
_entity_poly.pdbx_strand_id
1 'polypeptide(L)'
;MRPFVLALFASLALTGAASALPTGDPATVFARCEGRMGAALAFGWLDGRHDDRTERMQDTFADLRDAASTGAEGSATRRDQRIRARADQARLLQDARFHPDPRHRRVAAATAQAHRRSCEALVLG
;
A
#
# COMPACT_ATOMS: atom_id res chain seq x y z
N MET A 1 54.87 -3.29 -5.36
CA MET A 1 54.04 -2.93 -6.54
C MET A 1 53.24 -4.18 -6.92
N ARG A 2 51.91 -4.32 -6.81
CA ARG A 2 50.77 -3.40 -6.93
C ARG A 2 49.58 -3.96 -6.11
N PRO A 3 48.97 -3.22 -5.16
CA PRO A 3 47.65 -3.54 -4.63
C PRO A 3 46.64 -2.52 -5.18
N PHE A 4 46.06 -2.76 -6.35
CA PHE A 4 45.15 -1.80 -7.00
C PHE A 4 43.82 -2.40 -7.49
N VAL A 5 43.42 -3.57 -6.98
CA VAL A 5 42.23 -4.29 -7.50
C VAL A 5 41.06 -4.34 -6.50
N LEU A 6 41.25 -3.91 -5.25
CA LEU A 6 40.24 -4.11 -4.19
C LEU A 6 39.34 -2.90 -3.88
N ALA A 7 39.43 -1.79 -4.62
CA ALA A 7 38.72 -0.55 -4.29
C ALA A 7 37.53 -0.22 -5.22
N LEU A 8 37.03 -1.17 -6.03
CA LEU A 8 35.96 -0.90 -7.02
C LEU A 8 34.61 -1.57 -6.71
N PHE A 9 34.39 -2.08 -5.49
CA PHE A 9 33.13 -2.75 -5.13
C PHE A 9 32.31 -2.06 -4.02
N ALA A 10 32.75 -0.90 -3.50
CA ALA A 10 32.16 -0.31 -2.31
C ALA A 10 31.10 0.79 -2.55
N SER A 11 30.80 1.17 -3.80
CA SER A 11 30.07 2.43 -4.07
C SER A 11 28.63 2.28 -4.58
N LEU A 12 28.02 1.08 -4.59
CA LEU A 12 26.71 0.88 -5.23
C LEU A 12 25.60 0.31 -4.33
N ALA A 13 25.56 0.70 -3.05
CA ALA A 13 24.52 0.25 -2.11
C ALA A 13 23.65 1.39 -1.54
N LEU A 14 23.52 2.51 -2.25
CA LEU A 14 22.60 3.60 -1.91
C LEU A 14 21.49 3.76 -2.94
N THR A 15 20.85 2.66 -3.36
CA THR A 15 19.52 2.74 -3.95
C THR A 15 18.51 2.97 -2.82
N GLY A 16 18.45 4.21 -2.33
CA GLY A 16 17.27 4.67 -1.62
C GLY A 16 16.07 4.43 -2.53
N ALA A 17 15.09 3.67 -2.04
CA ALA A 17 13.84 3.48 -2.75
C ALA A 17 13.17 4.85 -2.89
N ALA A 18 13.45 5.55 -3.98
CA ALA A 18 12.66 6.67 -4.41
C ALA A 18 11.26 6.10 -4.69
N SER A 19 10.37 6.20 -3.69
CA SER A 19 8.95 5.98 -3.89
C SER A 19 8.52 7.02 -4.92
N ALA A 20 8.39 6.58 -6.18
CA ALA A 20 7.84 7.40 -7.24
C ALA A 20 6.51 7.96 -6.71
N LEU A 21 6.44 9.29 -6.60
CA LEU A 21 5.22 9.96 -6.19
C LEU A 21 4.11 9.46 -7.12
N PRO A 22 2.97 9.00 -6.57
CA PRO A 22 1.91 8.45 -7.40
C PRO A 22 1.46 9.51 -8.41
N THR A 23 1.66 9.22 -9.70
CA THR A 23 1.26 10.11 -10.80
C THR A 23 -0.25 10.00 -10.98
N GLY A 24 -1.02 10.97 -10.50
CA GLY A 24 -2.48 11.02 -10.64
C GLY A 24 -3.15 12.04 -9.73
N ASP A 25 -4.48 12.19 -9.89
CA ASP A 25 -5.33 12.98 -8.98
C ASP A 25 -5.13 12.51 -7.52
N PRO A 26 -4.70 13.38 -6.58
CA PRO A 26 -4.47 13.02 -5.19
C PRO A 26 -5.69 12.36 -4.54
N ALA A 27 -6.91 12.84 -4.83
CA ALA A 27 -8.12 12.27 -4.27
C ALA A 27 -8.34 10.81 -4.73
N THR A 28 -7.99 10.49 -5.98
CA THR A 28 -7.98 9.12 -6.48
C THR A 28 -6.93 8.24 -5.81
N VAL A 29 -5.73 8.78 -5.52
CA VAL A 29 -4.68 8.05 -4.79
C VAL A 29 -5.16 7.72 -3.37
N PHE A 30 -5.69 8.70 -2.66
CA PHE A 30 -6.21 8.51 -1.30
C PHE A 30 -7.39 7.53 -1.27
N ALA A 31 -8.29 7.57 -2.26
CA ALA A 31 -9.37 6.59 -2.40
C ALA A 31 -8.86 5.14 -2.51
N ARG A 32 -7.77 4.90 -3.26
CA ARG A 32 -7.16 3.56 -3.34
C ARG A 32 -6.56 3.13 -1.99
N CYS A 33 -5.91 4.05 -1.29
CA CYS A 33 -5.31 3.77 0.01
C CYS A 33 -6.35 3.51 1.10
N GLU A 34 -7.44 4.29 1.14
CA GLU A 34 -8.62 4.02 1.96
C GLU A 34 -9.15 2.60 1.71
N GLY A 35 -9.29 2.20 0.44
CA GLY A 35 -9.75 0.86 0.06
C GLY A 35 -8.83 -0.25 0.59
N ARG A 36 -7.52 -0.10 0.44
CA ARG A 36 -6.52 -1.06 0.94
C ARG A 36 -6.53 -1.18 2.46
N MET A 37 -6.60 -0.06 3.18
CA MET A 37 -6.68 -0.08 4.64
C MET A 37 -8.00 -0.70 5.12
N GLY A 38 -9.12 -0.39 4.46
CA GLY A 38 -10.41 -1.01 4.78
C GLY A 38 -10.49 -2.52 4.50
N ALA A 39 -9.68 -3.04 3.57
CA ALA A 39 -9.50 -4.48 3.41
C ALA A 39 -8.66 -5.08 4.54
N ALA A 40 -7.55 -4.44 4.89
CA ALA A 40 -6.67 -4.89 5.98
C ALA A 40 -7.40 -4.87 7.33
N LEU A 41 -8.17 -3.82 7.61
CA LEU A 41 -9.00 -3.69 8.80
C LEU A 41 -10.01 -4.85 8.88
N ALA A 42 -10.80 -5.05 7.83
CA ALA A 42 -11.80 -6.12 7.79
C ALA A 42 -11.17 -7.51 7.95
N PHE A 43 -10.02 -7.75 7.32
CA PHE A 43 -9.32 -9.03 7.45
C PHE A 43 -8.75 -9.24 8.86
N GLY A 44 -8.23 -8.19 9.50
CA GLY A 44 -7.75 -8.22 10.88
C GLY A 44 -8.86 -8.57 11.87
N TRP A 45 -10.08 -8.08 11.65
CA TRP A 45 -11.25 -8.50 12.44
C TRP A 45 -11.55 -10.00 12.28
N LEU A 46 -11.41 -10.55 11.08
CA LEU A 46 -11.68 -11.98 10.81
C LEU A 46 -10.65 -12.91 11.46
N ASP A 47 -9.39 -12.49 11.57
CA ASP A 47 -8.30 -13.32 12.08
C ASP A 47 -7.87 -13.02 13.53
N GLY A 48 -8.57 -12.09 14.19
CA GLY A 48 -8.31 -11.67 15.56
C GLY A 48 -7.10 -10.76 15.74
N ARG A 49 -6.57 -10.16 14.66
CA ARG A 49 -5.45 -9.21 14.68
C ARG A 49 -5.86 -7.82 14.24
N HIS A 50 -7.05 -7.39 14.64
CA HIS A 50 -7.47 -6.00 14.48
C HIS A 50 -6.45 -5.04 15.13
N ASP A 51 -6.27 -3.88 14.52
CA ASP A 51 -5.25 -2.88 14.86
C ASP A 51 -5.83 -1.47 14.68
N ASP A 52 -5.98 -0.74 15.78
CA ASP A 52 -6.45 0.65 15.84
C ASP A 52 -5.63 1.59 14.93
N ARG A 53 -4.35 1.28 14.67
CA ARG A 53 -3.55 2.07 13.73
C ARG A 53 -4.07 1.91 12.30
N THR A 54 -4.49 0.72 11.92
CA THR A 54 -5.04 0.45 10.58
C THR A 54 -6.40 1.13 10.38
N GLU A 55 -7.24 1.17 11.41
CA GLU A 55 -8.50 1.92 11.40
C GLU A 55 -8.26 3.42 11.25
N ARG A 56 -7.44 4.02 12.11
CA ARG A 56 -7.08 5.45 12.00
C ARG A 56 -6.48 5.82 10.65
N MET A 57 -5.69 4.93 10.07
CA MET A 57 -5.11 5.14 8.74
C MET A 57 -6.18 5.09 7.64
N GLN A 58 -7.17 4.20 7.74
CA GLN A 58 -8.31 4.19 6.83
C GLN A 58 -9.08 5.51 6.88
N ASP A 59 -9.40 5.99 8.09
CA ASP A 59 -10.13 7.24 8.29
C ASP A 59 -9.34 8.43 7.77
N THR A 60 -8.04 8.49 8.05
CA THR A 60 -7.14 9.53 7.52
C THR A 60 -7.20 9.59 5.98
N PHE A 61 -7.21 8.44 5.30
CA PHE A 61 -7.31 8.44 3.83
C PHE A 61 -8.70 8.82 3.32
N ALA A 62 -9.77 8.53 4.06
CA ALA A 62 -11.11 9.01 3.72
C ALA A 62 -11.16 10.55 3.81
N ASP A 63 -10.62 11.13 4.88
CA ASP A 63 -10.55 12.57 5.08
C ASP A 63 -9.69 13.25 4.00
N LEU A 64 -8.51 12.71 3.70
CA LEU A 64 -7.62 13.24 2.66
C LEU A 64 -8.25 13.14 1.26
N ARG A 65 -8.97 12.06 0.95
CA ARG A 65 -9.72 11.93 -0.31
C ARG A 65 -10.75 13.04 -0.43
N ASP A 66 -11.50 13.30 0.64
CA ASP A 66 -12.57 14.29 0.63
C ASP A 66 -12.00 15.72 0.58
N ALA A 67 -10.93 16.01 1.33
CA ALA A 67 -10.22 17.28 1.29
C ALA A 67 -9.58 17.58 -0.08
N ALA A 68 -9.06 16.56 -0.77
CA ALA A 68 -8.47 16.70 -2.09
C ALA A 68 -9.50 16.74 -3.23
N SER A 69 -10.78 16.42 -2.95
CA SER A 69 -11.83 16.38 -3.97
C SER A 69 -12.31 17.80 -4.29
N THR A 70 -11.96 18.32 -5.48
CA THR A 70 -12.51 19.58 -5.97
C THR A 70 -13.79 19.34 -6.78
N GLY A 71 -14.95 19.45 -6.12
CA GLY A 71 -16.26 19.33 -6.76
C GLY A 71 -16.74 17.88 -6.99
N ALA A 72 -17.92 17.76 -7.61
CA ALA A 72 -18.60 16.47 -7.81
C ALA A 72 -17.96 15.61 -8.93
N GLU A 73 -17.19 16.23 -9.81
CA GLU A 73 -16.50 15.55 -10.91
C GLU A 73 -15.53 14.49 -10.38
N GLY A 74 -15.52 13.34 -11.03
CA GLY A 74 -14.68 12.21 -10.65
C GLY A 74 -15.11 11.43 -9.39
N SER A 75 -16.21 11.80 -8.71
CA SER A 75 -16.68 11.08 -7.50
C SER A 75 -16.96 9.58 -7.77
N ALA A 76 -17.61 9.28 -8.90
CA ALA A 76 -17.86 7.90 -9.32
C ALA A 76 -16.54 7.13 -9.58
N THR A 77 -15.58 7.76 -10.24
CA THR A 77 -14.25 7.20 -10.48
C THR A 77 -13.51 6.94 -9.17
N ARG A 78 -13.48 7.89 -8.24
CA ARG A 78 -12.84 7.71 -6.92
C ARG A 78 -13.47 6.57 -6.13
N ARG A 79 -14.81 6.47 -6.15
CA ARG A 79 -15.54 5.36 -5.53
C ARG A 79 -15.16 4.01 -6.14
N ASP A 80 -15.13 3.91 -7.46
CA ASP A 80 -14.74 2.69 -8.17
C ASP A 80 -13.30 2.29 -7.83
N GLN A 81 -12.37 3.26 -7.83
CA GLN A 81 -10.96 3.04 -7.50
C GLN A 81 -10.78 2.53 -6.07
N ARG A 82 -11.52 3.07 -5.10
CA ARG A 82 -11.55 2.55 -3.73
C ARG A 82 -12.05 1.11 -3.66
N ILE A 83 -13.16 0.81 -4.34
CA ILE A 83 -13.78 -0.53 -4.32
C ILE A 83 -12.83 -1.56 -4.92
N ARG A 84 -12.23 -1.28 -6.08
CA ARG A 84 -11.26 -2.17 -6.74
C ARG A 84 -10.04 -2.41 -5.86
N ALA A 85 -9.44 -1.34 -5.33
CA ALA A 85 -8.29 -1.45 -4.45
C ALA A 85 -8.58 -2.26 -3.17
N ARG A 86 -9.81 -2.15 -2.62
CA ARG A 86 -10.26 -2.97 -1.49
C ARG A 86 -10.37 -4.44 -1.87
N ALA A 87 -11.00 -4.74 -3.02
CA ALA A 87 -11.17 -6.11 -3.50
C ALA A 87 -9.82 -6.79 -3.78
N ASP A 88 -8.91 -6.10 -4.47
CA ASP A 88 -7.57 -6.59 -4.79
C ASP A 88 -6.75 -6.88 -3.52
N GLN A 89 -6.78 -5.94 -2.56
CA GLN A 89 -6.09 -6.12 -1.28
C GLN A 89 -6.69 -7.28 -0.47
N ALA A 90 -8.02 -7.40 -0.42
CA ALA A 90 -8.69 -8.51 0.27
C ALA A 90 -8.29 -9.85 -0.35
N ARG A 91 -8.20 -9.93 -1.68
CA ARG A 91 -7.73 -11.13 -2.38
C ARG A 91 -6.29 -11.49 -2.00
N LEU A 92 -5.38 -10.51 -1.99
CA LEU A 92 -4.00 -10.75 -1.56
C LEU A 92 -3.92 -11.25 -0.11
N LEU A 93 -4.75 -10.73 0.80
CA LEU A 93 -4.79 -11.16 2.20
C LEU A 93 -5.33 -12.59 2.35
N GLN A 94 -6.38 -12.92 1.59
CA GLN A 94 -6.91 -14.29 1.52
C GLN A 94 -5.88 -15.27 0.97
N ASP A 95 -5.24 -14.93 -0.15
CA ASP A 95 -4.20 -15.75 -0.76
C ASP A 95 -3.01 -15.92 0.19
N ALA A 96 -2.59 -14.85 0.87
CA ALA A 96 -1.51 -14.90 1.87
C ALA A 96 -1.78 -15.88 3.01
N ARG A 97 -3.05 -16.02 3.42
CA ARG A 97 -3.44 -16.87 4.55
C ARG A 97 -3.77 -18.30 4.13
N PHE A 98 -4.52 -18.47 3.04
CA PHE A 98 -5.23 -19.70 2.73
C PHE A 98 -4.77 -20.41 1.46
N HIS A 99 -3.90 -19.81 0.64
CA HIS A 99 -3.46 -20.46 -0.59
C HIS A 99 -2.64 -21.74 -0.29
N PRO A 100 -2.86 -22.85 -1.03
CA PRO A 100 -2.20 -24.13 -0.74
C PRO A 100 -0.67 -24.08 -0.97
N ASP A 101 -0.22 -23.36 -2.01
CA ASP A 101 1.21 -23.21 -2.28
C ASP A 101 1.87 -22.18 -1.32
N PRO A 102 2.88 -22.58 -0.50
CA PRO A 102 3.62 -21.68 0.37
C PRO A 102 4.42 -20.58 -0.35
N ARG A 103 4.77 -20.75 -1.63
CA ARG A 103 5.41 -19.68 -2.41
C ARG A 103 4.41 -18.56 -2.70
N HIS A 104 3.22 -18.92 -3.21
CA HIS A 104 2.14 -17.96 -3.45
C HIS A 104 1.74 -17.21 -2.19
N ARG A 105 1.61 -17.89 -1.04
CA ARG A 105 1.33 -17.22 0.24
C ARG A 105 2.35 -16.13 0.57
N ARG A 106 3.64 -16.44 0.43
CA ARG A 106 4.73 -15.49 0.73
C ARG A 106 4.71 -14.29 -0.21
N VAL A 107 4.49 -14.51 -1.51
CA VAL A 107 4.41 -13.43 -2.49
C VAL A 107 3.18 -12.55 -2.22
N ALA A 108 2.01 -13.14 -2.02
CA ALA A 108 0.78 -12.40 -1.72
C ALA A 108 0.91 -11.57 -0.44
N ALA A 109 1.51 -12.13 0.62
CA ALA A 109 1.80 -11.41 1.86
C ALA A 109 2.74 -10.22 1.63
N ALA A 110 3.84 -10.44 0.90
CA ALA A 110 4.80 -9.38 0.60
C ALA A 110 4.17 -8.25 -0.23
N THR A 111 3.35 -8.59 -1.23
CA THR A 111 2.63 -7.62 -2.07
C THR A 111 1.60 -6.83 -1.26
N ALA A 112 0.78 -7.52 -0.46
CA ALA A 112 -0.20 -6.88 0.42
C ALA A 112 0.49 -5.88 1.37
N GLN A 113 1.64 -6.26 1.93
CA GLN A 113 2.41 -5.40 2.83
C GLN A 113 3.07 -4.23 2.08
N ALA A 114 3.58 -4.46 0.87
CA ALA A 114 4.15 -3.40 0.04
C ALA A 114 3.09 -2.32 -0.28
N HIS A 115 1.88 -2.72 -0.68
CA HIS A 115 0.78 -1.78 -0.95
C HIS A 115 0.41 -0.93 0.27
N ARG A 116 0.36 -1.54 1.46
CA ARG A 116 0.10 -0.81 2.71
C ARG A 116 1.22 0.17 3.04
N ARG A 117 2.48 -0.27 2.98
CA ARG A 117 3.64 0.58 3.24
C ARG A 117 3.71 1.78 2.29
N SER A 118 3.43 1.57 1.00
CA SER A 118 3.36 2.67 0.03
C SER A 118 2.28 3.69 0.37
N CYS A 119 1.14 3.25 0.93
CA CYS A 119 0.12 4.18 1.41
C CYS A 119 0.57 4.90 2.68
N GLU A 120 1.07 4.18 3.69
CA GLU A 120 1.55 4.77 4.96
C GLU A 120 2.60 5.86 4.74
N ALA A 121 3.48 5.69 3.75
CA ALA A 121 4.48 6.68 3.37
C ALA A 121 3.92 8.02 2.87
N LEU A 122 2.64 8.08 2.45
CA LEU A 122 1.99 9.33 2.00
C LEU A 122 1.55 10.23 3.15
N VAL A 123 1.37 9.66 4.35
CA VAL A 123 0.87 10.39 5.54
C VAL A 123 2.00 10.69 6.52
N LEU A 124 3.02 9.83 6.57
CA LEU A 124 4.12 9.87 7.54
C LEU A 124 5.40 10.52 7.00
N GLY A 125 5.29 11.40 6.00
CA GLY A 125 6.42 12.05 5.32
C GLY A 125 7.49 12.59 6.26
#